data_AF-A0A2N3B4N7-F1
#
_entry.id   AF-A0A2N3B4N7-F1
#
_cell.length_a   1.000
_cell.length_b   1.000
_cell.length_c   1.000
_cell.angle_alpha   90.00
_cell.angle_beta   90.00
_cell.angle_gamma   90.00
#
_symmetry.space_group_name_H-M   'P 1'
#
loop_
_entity.id
_entity.type
_entity.pdbx_description
1 polymer ?
#
loop_
_entity_poly.entity_id
_entity_poly.type
_entity_poly.pdbx_seq_one_letter_code
_entity_poly.pdbx_strand_id
1 'polypeptide(L)'
;MAMTRKKRRIMLLAAGAVMISGATALAVVGFRESIVFFVPPTEMLAKNPSPTQRLRVGGMVVEGTVVRGEGKTINFTVTDYETEVDIAFTGVLPDLFREGQGIVAEGYWRDGRFVAEEVLAKHDEKYMPKNVADTLKKPAPGV
;
A
#
# COMPACT_ATOMS: atom_id res chain seq x y z
N MET A 1 45.09 -39.91 -1.31
CA MET A 1 45.33 -39.20 -0.02
C MET A 1 44.04 -39.22 0.78
N ALA A 2 43.95 -39.97 1.88
CA ALA A 2 42.71 -40.07 2.66
C ALA A 2 42.40 -38.73 3.35
N MET A 3 41.15 -38.24 3.23
CA MET A 3 40.72 -37.02 3.89
C MET A 3 40.78 -37.18 5.41
N THR A 4 41.45 -36.27 6.11
CA THR A 4 41.49 -36.26 7.58
C THR A 4 40.11 -35.87 8.13
N ARG A 5 39.73 -36.39 9.31
CA ARG A 5 38.44 -36.09 9.96
C ARG A 5 38.20 -34.57 10.10
N LYS A 6 39.28 -33.80 10.34
CA LYS A 6 39.26 -32.33 10.40
C LYS A 6 38.87 -31.70 9.06
N LYS A 7 39.47 -32.15 7.94
CA LYS A 7 39.13 -31.68 6.59
C LYS A 7 37.68 -32.03 6.21
N ARG A 8 37.21 -33.24 6.53
CA ARG A 8 35.81 -33.64 6.30
C ARG A 8 34.82 -32.77 7.09
N ARG A 9 35.10 -32.46 8.37
CA ARG A 9 34.26 -31.57 9.18
C ARG A 9 34.21 -30.15 8.62
N ILE A 10 35.35 -29.59 8.22
CA ILE A 10 35.42 -28.26 7.60
C ILE A 10 34.64 -28.24 6.29
N MET A 11 34.76 -29.27 5.46
CA MET A 11 34.02 -29.36 4.20
C MET A 11 32.50 -29.42 4.41
N LEU A 12 32.03 -30.17 5.42
CA LEU A 12 30.61 -30.23 5.77
C LEU A 12 30.10 -28.88 6.29
N LEU A 13 30.88 -28.19 7.13
CA LEU A 13 30.54 -26.86 7.62
C LEU A 13 30.50 -25.83 6.48
N ALA A 14 31.47 -25.86 5.56
CA ALA A 14 31.51 -24.98 4.40
C ALA A 14 30.33 -25.24 3.46
N ALA A 15 30.03 -26.51 3.18
CA ALA A 15 28.85 -26.87 2.38
C ALA A 15 27.54 -26.41 3.04
N GLY A 16 27.41 -26.60 4.36
CA GLY A 16 26.27 -26.10 5.13
C GLY A 16 26.15 -24.57 5.07
N ALA A 17 27.27 -23.85 5.21
CA ALA A 17 27.30 -22.39 5.10
C ALA A 17 26.85 -21.92 3.71
N VAL A 18 27.35 -22.53 2.63
CA VAL A 18 26.94 -22.21 1.26
C VAL A 18 25.44 -22.44 1.05
N MET A 19 24.91 -23.55 1.56
CA MET A 19 23.47 -23.85 1.47
C MET A 19 22.62 -22.82 2.22
N ILE A 20 23.01 -22.45 3.44
CA ILE A 20 22.29 -21.44 4.24
C ILE A 20 22.37 -20.06 3.58
N SER A 21 23.54 -19.67 3.08
CA SER A 21 23.71 -18.40 2.37
C SER A 21 22.87 -18.37 1.10
N GLY A 22 22.83 -19.46 0.33
CA GLY A 22 21.99 -19.59 -0.85
C GLY A 22 20.50 -19.47 -0.53
N ALA A 23 20.03 -20.19 0.50
CA ALA A 23 18.65 -20.10 0.96
C ALA A 23 18.28 -18.68 1.42
N THR A 24 19.16 -18.03 2.18
CA THR A 24 18.97 -16.65 2.64
C THR A 24 18.90 -15.67 1.47
N ALA A 25 19.79 -15.81 0.49
CA ALA A 25 19.80 -14.94 -0.69
C ALA A 25 18.50 -15.06 -1.49
N LEU A 26 18.03 -16.29 -1.72
CA LEU A 26 16.75 -16.52 -2.40
C LEU A 26 15.57 -15.94 -1.61
N ALA A 27 15.55 -16.10 -0.28
CA ALA A 27 14.52 -15.52 0.56
C ALA A 27 14.49 -13.98 0.46
N VAL A 28 15.67 -13.33 0.52
CA VAL A 28 15.77 -11.86 0.39
C VAL A 28 15.27 -11.38 -0.97
N VAL A 29 15.60 -12.09 -2.05
CA VAL A 29 15.13 -11.74 -3.40
C VAL A 29 13.60 -11.87 -3.47
N GLY A 30 13.03 -12.97 -2.97
CA GLY A 30 11.57 -13.18 -2.99
C GLY A 30 10.79 -12.15 -2.15
N PHE A 31 11.31 -11.77 -0.98
CA PHE A 31 10.65 -10.78 -0.13
C PHE A 31 10.60 -9.37 -0.74
N ARG A 32 11.60 -8.97 -1.53
CA ARG A 32 11.64 -7.63 -2.12
C ARG A 32 10.45 -7.34 -3.05
N GLU A 33 9.92 -8.36 -3.71
CA GLU A 33 8.77 -8.22 -4.61
C GLU A 33 7.43 -8.13 -3.86
N SER A 34 7.39 -8.51 -2.58
CA SER A 34 6.14 -8.58 -1.79
C SER A 34 5.84 -7.31 -0.99
N ILE A 35 6.76 -6.34 -0.96
CA ILE A 35 6.59 -5.11 -0.18
C ILE A 35 5.96 -4.05 -1.05
N VAL A 36 4.68 -3.77 -0.82
CA VAL A 36 3.98 -2.63 -1.42
C VAL A 36 4.17 -1.41 -0.52
N PHE A 37 4.92 -0.41 -1.00
CA PHE A 37 5.21 0.80 -0.23
C PHE A 37 4.03 1.76 -0.25
N PHE A 38 3.65 2.27 0.92
CA PHE A 38 2.74 3.40 1.04
C PHE A 38 3.53 4.70 0.94
N VAL A 39 3.18 5.55 -0.03
CA VAL A 39 3.84 6.82 -0.29
C VAL A 39 2.82 7.91 -0.58
N PRO A 40 3.01 9.14 -0.08
CA PRO A 40 2.21 10.28 -0.52
C PRO A 40 2.62 10.75 -1.95
N PRO A 41 1.73 11.45 -2.68
CA PRO A 41 1.99 12.04 -4.00
C PRO A 41 3.35 12.74 -4.14
N THR A 42 3.71 13.61 -3.19
CA THR A 42 4.97 14.38 -3.24
C THR A 42 6.20 13.48 -3.19
N GLU A 43 6.18 12.48 -2.30
CA GLU A 43 7.29 11.53 -2.18
C GLU A 43 7.38 10.61 -3.38
N MET A 44 6.25 10.18 -3.93
CA MET A 44 6.21 9.36 -5.14
C MET A 44 6.89 10.07 -6.31
N LEU A 45 6.54 11.34 -6.55
CA LEU A 45 7.13 12.12 -7.64
C LEU A 45 8.63 12.38 -7.40
N ALA A 46 9.03 12.65 -6.16
CA ALA A 46 10.44 12.85 -5.82
C ALA A 46 11.29 11.58 -6.03
N LYS A 47 10.72 10.39 -5.77
CA LYS A 47 11.41 9.10 -5.93
C LYS A 47 11.46 8.59 -7.37
N ASN A 48 10.60 9.11 -8.25
CA ASN A 48 10.46 8.68 -9.64
C ASN A 48 10.48 7.14 -9.79
N PRO A 49 9.45 6.44 -9.26
CA PRO A 49 9.45 4.99 -9.16
C PRO A 49 9.50 4.30 -10.52
N SER A 50 10.05 3.09 -10.54
CA SER A 50 10.07 2.26 -11.74
C SER A 50 8.64 1.96 -12.22
N PRO A 51 8.37 1.93 -13.54
CA PRO A 51 7.07 1.53 -14.08
C PRO A 51 6.59 0.12 -13.71
N THR A 52 7.51 -0.72 -13.24
CA THR A 52 7.27 -2.09 -12.79
C THR A 52 7.05 -2.21 -11.28
N GLN A 53 7.28 -1.13 -10.52
CA GLN A 53 7.16 -1.14 -9.06
C GLN A 53 5.71 -0.89 -8.64
N ARG A 54 5.15 -1.83 -7.89
CA ARG A 54 3.82 -1.68 -7.30
C ARG A 54 3.88 -0.77 -6.08
N LEU A 55 2.98 0.21 -6.03
CA LEU A 55 2.93 1.24 -4.99
C LEU A 55 1.51 1.43 -4.47
N ARG A 56 1.41 1.91 -3.24
CA ARG A 56 0.20 2.46 -2.64
C ARG A 56 0.36 3.96 -2.50
N VAL A 57 -0.39 4.73 -3.26
CA VAL A 57 -0.42 6.18 -3.18
C VAL A 57 -1.60 6.58 -2.31
N GLY A 58 -1.30 7.22 -1.18
CA GLY A 58 -2.33 7.71 -0.27
C GLY A 58 -2.46 9.23 -0.34
N GLY A 59 -3.69 9.73 -0.38
CA GLY A 59 -3.96 11.16 -0.33
C GLY A 59 -5.44 11.48 -0.36
N MET A 60 -5.75 12.76 -0.49
CA MET A 60 -7.10 13.31 -0.54
C MET A 60 -7.54 13.47 -1.98
N VAL A 61 -8.76 13.03 -2.31
CA VAL A 61 -9.36 13.26 -3.63
C VAL A 61 -9.71 14.74 -3.76
N VAL A 62 -9.21 15.40 -4.80
CA VAL A 62 -9.51 16.81 -5.08
C VAL A 62 -10.94 16.96 -5.59
N GLU A 63 -11.68 17.92 -5.04
CA GLU A 63 -13.07 18.20 -5.42
C GLU A 63 -13.20 18.65 -6.88
N GLY A 64 -14.23 18.17 -7.58
CA GLY A 64 -14.49 18.46 -8.99
C GLY A 64 -13.54 17.78 -9.99
N THR A 65 -12.61 16.93 -9.53
CA THR A 65 -11.64 16.26 -10.43
C THR A 65 -12.07 14.87 -10.89
N VAL A 66 -13.14 14.31 -10.33
CA VAL A 66 -13.59 12.96 -10.67
C VAL A 66 -14.32 12.97 -12.01
N VAL A 67 -13.64 12.49 -13.05
CA VAL A 67 -14.17 12.38 -14.41
C VAL A 67 -14.35 10.91 -14.77
N ARG A 68 -15.59 10.52 -15.06
CA ARG A 68 -15.90 9.20 -15.61
C ARG A 68 -15.73 9.25 -17.13
N GLY A 69 -14.73 8.54 -17.65
CA GLY A 69 -14.44 8.45 -19.07
C GLY A 69 -15.32 7.42 -19.79
N GLU A 70 -14.89 7.00 -20.98
CA GLU A 70 -15.57 5.94 -21.73
C GLU A 70 -15.43 4.58 -21.04
N GLY A 71 -16.54 3.85 -20.92
CA GLY A 71 -16.58 2.53 -20.30
C GLY A 71 -16.51 2.57 -18.76
N LYS A 72 -15.54 1.86 -18.18
CA LYS A 72 -15.34 1.74 -16.71
C LYS A 72 -14.12 2.52 -16.20
N THR A 73 -13.56 3.39 -17.03
CA THR A 73 -12.37 4.18 -16.69
C THR A 73 -12.79 5.44 -15.95
N ILE A 74 -12.21 5.67 -14.79
CA ILE A 74 -12.47 6.82 -13.93
C ILE A 74 -11.13 7.49 -13.64
N ASN A 75 -11.06 8.78 -13.94
CA ASN A 75 -9.90 9.62 -13.66
C ASN A 75 -10.23 10.54 -12.50
N PHE A 76 -9.30 10.72 -11.58
CA PHE A 76 -9.44 11.66 -10.48
C PHE A 76 -8.07 12.07 -9.98
N THR A 77 -7.98 13.24 -9.35
CA THR A 77 -6.70 13.77 -8.86
C THR A 77 -6.62 13.58 -7.36
N VAL A 78 -5.45 13.18 -6.87
CA VAL A 78 -5.16 12.98 -5.45
C VAL A 78 -4.04 13.92 -5.01
N THR A 79 -4.22 14.53 -3.84
CA THR A 79 -3.26 15.46 -3.24
C THR A 79 -2.89 15.08 -1.81
N ASP A 80 -1.67 15.41 -1.42
CA ASP A 80 -1.21 15.47 -0.02
C ASP A 80 -1.15 16.91 0.51
N TYR A 81 -1.79 17.87 -0.18
CA TYR A 81 -1.73 19.32 0.02
C TYR A 81 -0.42 20.00 -0.41
N GLU A 82 0.57 19.24 -0.90
CA GLU A 82 1.80 19.80 -1.47
C GLU A 82 1.86 19.57 -2.98
N THR A 83 1.51 18.37 -3.44
CA THR A 83 1.49 18.02 -4.86
C THR A 83 0.20 17.31 -5.25
N GLU A 84 -0.15 17.41 -6.53
CA GLU A 84 -1.30 16.74 -7.13
C GLU A 84 -0.84 15.66 -8.11
N VAL A 85 -1.51 14.51 -8.09
CA VAL A 85 -1.24 13.37 -8.95
C VAL A 85 -2.52 12.87 -9.57
N ASP A 86 -2.50 12.74 -10.89
CA ASP A 86 -3.60 12.15 -11.65
C ASP A 86 -3.62 10.63 -11.51
N ILE A 87 -4.76 10.12 -11.07
CA ILE A 87 -5.03 8.69 -10.94
C ILE A 87 -5.99 8.25 -12.04
N ALA A 88 -5.65 7.15 -12.70
CA ALA A 88 -6.50 6.45 -13.66
C ALA A 88 -6.87 5.09 -13.10
N PHE A 89 -8.16 4.85 -12.90
CA PHE A 89 -8.67 3.61 -12.37
C PHE A 89 -9.66 3.00 -13.35
N THR A 90 -9.54 1.70 -13.62
CA THR A 90 -10.50 0.98 -14.46
C THR A 90 -11.24 -0.06 -13.63
N GLY A 91 -12.50 0.21 -13.29
CA GLY A 91 -13.24 -0.68 -12.39
C GLY A 91 -14.46 -0.03 -11.77
N VAL A 92 -14.87 -0.58 -10.62
CA VAL A 92 -15.95 -0.04 -9.80
C VAL A 92 -15.33 0.57 -8.56
N LEU A 93 -15.56 1.87 -8.33
CA LEU A 93 -15.12 2.52 -7.10
C LEU A 93 -15.93 2.00 -5.91
N PRO A 94 -15.34 1.87 -4.71
CA PRO A 94 -16.09 1.56 -3.51
C PRO A 94 -17.19 2.60 -3.23
N ASP A 95 -18.28 2.19 -2.60
CA ASP A 95 -19.40 3.08 -2.24
C ASP A 95 -18.98 4.23 -1.30
N LEU A 96 -17.89 4.03 -0.56
CA LEU A 96 -17.30 5.02 0.36
C LEU A 96 -16.40 6.04 -0.35
N PHE A 97 -16.11 5.89 -1.64
CA PHE A 97 -15.31 6.86 -2.38
C PHE A 97 -16.10 8.15 -2.56
N ARG A 98 -15.51 9.27 -2.12
CA ARG A 98 -16.03 10.63 -2.35
C ARG A 98 -14.88 11.61 -2.57
N GLU A 99 -15.19 12.68 -3.28
CA GLU A 99 -14.35 13.87 -3.32
C GLU A 99 -14.18 14.46 -1.92
N GLY A 100 -13.01 15.05 -1.65
CA GLY A 100 -12.69 15.59 -0.33
C GLY A 100 -12.46 14.54 0.76
N GLN A 101 -12.38 13.24 0.41
CA GLN A 101 -12.03 12.17 1.35
C GLN A 101 -10.64 11.57 1.05
N GLY A 102 -10.04 11.01 2.10
CA GLY A 102 -8.77 10.30 2.00
C GLY A 102 -8.95 8.91 1.43
N ILE A 103 -8.18 8.58 0.39
CA ILE A 103 -8.17 7.28 -0.27
C ILE A 103 -6.76 6.74 -0.38
N VAL A 104 -6.65 5.44 -0.63
CA VAL A 104 -5.40 4.78 -1.00
C VAL A 104 -5.60 4.10 -2.35
N ALA A 105 -4.80 4.48 -3.34
CA ALA A 105 -4.79 3.87 -4.65
C ALA A 105 -3.58 2.94 -4.76
N GLU A 106 -3.78 1.70 -5.20
CA GLU A 106 -2.72 0.73 -5.42
C GLU A 106 -2.53 0.50 -6.91
N GLY A 107 -1.29 0.55 -7.38
CA GLY A 107 -0.99 0.49 -8.81
C GLY A 107 0.45 0.86 -9.17
N TYR A 108 0.62 1.42 -10.37
CA TYR A 108 1.92 1.70 -10.98
C TYR A 108 1.98 3.13 -11.53
N TRP A 109 3.15 3.74 -11.45
CA TRP A 109 3.44 5.01 -12.11
C TRP A 109 3.80 4.77 -13.59
N ARG A 110 3.00 5.30 -14.53
CA ARG A 110 3.22 5.13 -15.98
C ARG A 110 2.81 6.38 -16.74
N ASP A 111 3.60 6.75 -17.73
CA ASP A 111 3.26 7.82 -18.69
C ASP A 111 2.85 9.16 -18.01
N GLY A 112 3.47 9.48 -16.88
CA GLY A 112 3.19 10.71 -16.12
C GLY A 112 1.92 10.68 -15.27
N ARG A 113 1.30 9.51 -15.09
CA ARG A 113 0.08 9.31 -14.29
C ARG A 113 0.17 8.05 -13.45
N PHE A 114 -0.63 7.98 -12.39
CA PHE A 114 -0.75 6.77 -11.58
C PHE A 114 -1.88 5.89 -12.12
N VAL A 115 -1.55 4.71 -12.62
CA VAL A 115 -2.51 3.71 -13.08
C VAL A 115 -2.86 2.80 -11.91
N ALA A 116 -4.02 3.04 -11.31
CA ALA A 116 -4.53 2.28 -10.18
C ALA A 116 -5.26 1.00 -10.65
N GLU A 117 -4.91 -0.11 -10.01
CA GLU A 117 -5.60 -1.40 -10.14
C GLU A 117 -6.65 -1.58 -9.03
N GLU A 118 -6.43 -0.96 -7.87
CA GLU A 118 -7.33 -1.02 -6.73
C GLU A 118 -7.42 0.36 -6.05
N VAL A 119 -8.63 0.72 -5.60
CA VAL A 119 -8.88 1.95 -4.85
C VAL A 119 -9.58 1.58 -3.55
N LEU A 120 -8.95 1.94 -2.44
CA LEU A 120 -9.43 1.72 -1.09
C LEU A 120 -9.87 3.06 -0.52
N ALA A 121 -11.17 3.21 -0.31
CA ALA A 121 -11.70 4.34 0.44
C ALA A 121 -11.59 4.04 1.94
N LYS A 122 -11.18 5.04 2.74
CA LYS A 122 -11.07 4.86 4.19
C LYS A 122 -12.47 4.56 4.77
N HIS A 123 -12.57 3.52 5.60
CA HIS A 123 -13.76 3.26 6.39
C HIS A 123 -13.78 4.24 7.58
N ASP A 124 -14.72 5.18 7.59
CA ASP A 124 -15.03 5.98 8.78
C ASP A 124 -15.88 5.13 9.74
N GLU A 125 -15.32 4.04 10.28
CA GLU A 125 -15.93 3.40 11.43
C GLU A 125 -15.58 4.21 12.68
N LYS A 126 -16.42 5.20 12.97
CA LYS A 126 -16.58 5.68 14.35
C LYS A 126 -17.23 4.56 15.16
N TYR A 127 -16.44 3.55 15.55
CA TYR A 127 -16.88 2.46 16.41
C TYR A 127 -17.29 3.02 17.77
N MET A 128 -18.60 3.08 18.00
CA MET A 128 -19.17 3.45 19.28
C MET A 128 -19.55 2.14 20.00
N PRO A 129 -18.79 1.70 21.01
CA PRO A 129 -19.11 0.47 21.74
C PRO A 129 -20.48 0.61 22.42
N LYS A 130 -21.28 -0.45 22.41
CA LYS A 130 -22.66 -0.46 22.93
C LYS A 130 -22.78 0.05 24.39
N ASN A 131 -21.69 0.00 25.16
CA ASN A 131 -21.64 0.41 26.56
C ASN A 131 -21.73 1.94 26.81
N VAL A 132 -21.57 2.81 25.78
CA VAL A 132 -21.65 4.28 25.97
C VAL A 132 -23.02 4.88 25.66
N ALA A 133 -23.93 4.13 25.03
CA ALA A 133 -25.29 4.60 24.76
C ALA A 133 -26.19 4.51 26.01
N ASP A 134 -25.94 3.52 26.87
CA ASP A 134 -26.76 3.27 28.07
C ASP A 134 -26.41 4.22 29.25
N THR A 135 -25.21 4.79 29.28
CA THR A 135 -24.81 5.77 30.30
C THR A 135 -25.34 7.19 30.01
N LEU A 136 -25.65 7.50 28.75
CA LEU A 136 -26.15 8.82 28.33
C LEU A 136 -27.69 8.92 28.32
N LYS A 137 -28.41 7.81 28.48
CA LYS A 137 -29.89 7.77 28.52
C LYS A 137 -30.50 7.85 29.91
N LYS A 138 -29.71 7.93 30.98
CA LYS A 138 -30.23 8.13 32.33
C LYS A 138 -30.27 9.64 32.63
N PRO A 139 -31.44 10.30 32.63
CA PRO A 139 -31.52 11.67 33.10
C PRO A 139 -31.12 11.68 34.57
N ALA A 140 -30.26 12.64 34.95
CA ALA A 140 -29.92 12.89 36.34
C ALA A 140 -31.23 13.11 37.13
N PRO A 141 -31.52 12.32 38.18
CA PRO A 141 -32.55 12.69 39.13
C PRO A 141 -32.04 13.92 39.87
N GLY A 142 -32.86 14.96 39.90
CA GLY A 142 -32.52 16.26 40.47
C GLY A 142 -31.92 16.17 41.87
N VAL A 143 -30.89 16.99 42.08
CA VAL A 143 -30.53 17.59 43.36
C VAL A 143 -30.23 19.05 43.07
#